data_AF-A0A378PQ52-F1
#
_entry.id   AF-A0A378PQ52-F1
#
_cell.length_a   1.000
_cell.length_b   1.000
_cell.length_c   1.000
_cell.angle_alpha   90.00
_cell.angle_beta   90.00
_cell.angle_gamma   90.00
#
_symmetry.space_group_name_H-M   'P 1'
#
loop_
_entity.id
_entity.type
_entity.pdbx_description
1 polymer ?
#
loop_
_entity_poly.entity_id
_entity_poly.type
_entity_poly.pdbx_seq_one_letter_code
_entity_poly.pdbx_strand_id
1 'polypeptide(L)'
;MNETFDSCPKCKHKHFVKAGFNNGRQRYKCKGCNHYFSVHKPTHHKSEATKQMAINMYLEGLGFRSIGRILGISYGTVYQCGEQHQIKQDSNQAIDIVELDEIHSYTKHKKTLAGPRLPLTEQQNKS
;
A
#
# COMPACT_ATOMS: atom_id res chain seq x y z
N MET A 1 -7.64 16.23 -20.20
CA MET A 1 -6.58 16.97 -20.90
C MET A 1 -5.48 15.97 -21.21
N ASN A 2 -5.17 15.77 -22.49
CA ASN A 2 -4.24 14.73 -22.94
C ASN A 2 -2.81 15.27 -22.76
N GLU A 3 -2.03 14.70 -21.84
CA GLU A 3 -0.62 15.07 -21.70
C GLU A 3 0.14 14.62 -22.96
N THR A 4 0.65 15.59 -23.72
CA THR A 4 1.47 15.39 -24.91
C THR A 4 2.93 15.29 -24.50
N PHE A 5 3.64 14.27 -24.98
CA PHE A 5 5.10 14.23 -24.84
C PHE A 5 5.74 15.17 -25.87
N ASP A 6 6.60 16.09 -25.42
CA ASP A 6 7.39 16.94 -26.32
C ASP A 6 8.76 16.32 -26.69
N SER A 7 9.18 15.28 -25.96
CA SER A 7 10.46 14.62 -26.17
C SER A 7 10.49 13.19 -25.64
N CYS A 8 11.48 12.41 -26.09
CA CYS A 8 11.68 11.05 -25.61
C CYS A 8 12.09 11.04 -24.12
N PRO A 9 11.47 10.22 -23.26
CA PRO A 9 11.79 10.17 -21.83
C PRO A 9 13.22 9.66 -21.54
N LYS A 10 13.83 8.88 -22.45
CA LYS A 10 15.15 8.30 -22.25
C LYS A 10 16.29 9.24 -22.67
N CYS A 11 16.16 9.89 -23.82
CA CYS A 11 17.25 10.68 -24.43
C CYS A 11 16.87 12.15 -24.69
N LYS A 12 15.66 12.58 -24.33
CA LYS A 12 15.12 13.94 -24.55
C LYS A 12 15.10 14.41 -26.01
N HIS A 13 15.25 13.50 -26.98
CA HIS A 13 15.16 13.82 -28.40
C HIS A 13 13.72 14.15 -28.79
N LYS A 14 13.54 15.25 -29.55
CA LYS A 14 12.23 15.78 -29.97
C LYS A 14 11.52 15.00 -31.08
N HIS A 15 12.20 14.04 -31.72
CA HIS A 15 11.68 13.34 -32.89
C HIS A 15 11.38 11.88 -32.54
N PHE A 16 10.11 11.52 -32.60
CA PHE A 16 9.60 10.18 -32.38
C PHE A 16 8.37 9.95 -33.28
N VAL A 17 8.09 8.69 -33.60
CA VAL A 17 7.01 8.29 -34.50
C VAL A 17 6.03 7.36 -33.77
N LYS A 18 4.77 7.34 -34.21
CA LYS A 18 3.77 6.37 -33.72
C LYS A 18 4.22 4.94 -34.10
N ALA A 19 4.13 4.02 -33.15
CA ALA A 19 4.63 2.65 -33.25
C ALA A 19 3.59 1.64 -32.72
N GLY A 20 2.35 1.75 -33.23
CA GLY A 20 1.23 0.89 -32.86
C GLY A 20 0.64 1.19 -31.48
N PHE A 21 -0.06 0.21 -30.92
CA PHE A 21 -0.73 0.30 -29.63
C PHE A 21 -0.24 -0.77 -28.66
N ASN A 22 -0.20 -0.45 -27.36
CA ASN A 22 0.04 -1.40 -26.28
C ASN A 22 -1.07 -1.24 -25.23
N ASN A 23 -1.83 -2.30 -24.95
CA ASN A 23 -2.99 -2.29 -24.04
C ASN A 23 -3.97 -1.13 -24.32
N GLY A 24 -4.30 -0.91 -25.60
CA GLY A 24 -5.17 0.18 -26.05
C GLY A 24 -4.55 1.58 -26.00
N ARG A 25 -3.25 1.72 -25.69
CA ARG A 25 -2.54 3.00 -25.62
C ARG A 25 -1.64 3.20 -26.81
N GLN A 26 -1.56 4.43 -27.31
CA GLN A 26 -0.63 4.78 -28.37
C GLN A 26 0.82 4.58 -27.88
N ARG A 27 1.56 3.73 -28.59
CA ARG A 27 3.00 3.53 -28.41
C ARG A 27 3.75 4.40 -29.41
N TYR A 28 4.89 4.92 -29.00
CA TYR A 28 5.81 5.73 -29.80
C TYR A 28 7.20 5.12 -29.80
N LYS A 29 7.96 5.36 -30.88
CA LYS A 29 9.35 4.97 -31.03
C LYS A 29 10.21 6.22 -31.25
N CYS A 30 11.21 6.43 -30.40
CA CYS A 30 12.19 7.49 -30.59
C CYS A 30 13.09 7.20 -31.78
N LYS A 31 13.36 8.19 -32.64
CA LYS A 31 14.29 8.04 -33.77
C LYS A 31 15.76 8.17 -33.36
N GLY A 32 16.06 8.86 -32.26
CA GLY A 32 17.43 9.03 -31.77
C GLY A 32 17.98 7.83 -31.00
N CYS A 33 17.17 7.19 -30.16
CA CYS A 33 17.64 6.09 -29.29
C CYS A 33 16.89 4.77 -29.48
N ASN A 34 15.97 4.70 -30.45
CA ASN A 34 15.11 3.53 -30.72
C ASN A 34 14.28 3.02 -29.54
N HIS A 35 14.20 3.77 -28.44
CA HIS A 35 13.39 3.42 -27.28
C HIS A 35 11.89 3.56 -27.57
N TYR A 36 11.12 2.61 -27.03
CA TYR A 36 9.66 2.64 -27.10
C TYR A 36 9.05 3.13 -25.81
N PHE A 37 8.13 4.08 -25.90
CA PHE A 37 7.41 4.65 -24.76
C PHE A 37 5.94 4.85 -25.14
N SER A 38 5.06 4.95 -24.14
CA SER A 38 3.61 5.11 -24.35
C SER A 38 3.10 6.27 -23.51
N VAL A 39 1.97 6.88 -23.92
CA VAL A 39 1.32 7.99 -23.18
C VAL A 39 1.19 7.61 -21.71
N HIS A 40 1.79 8.43 -20.84
CA HIS A 40 1.68 8.23 -19.40
C HIS A 40 0.20 8.40 -19.04
N LYS A 41 -0.39 7.45 -18.30
CA LYS A 41 -1.59 7.80 -17.55
C LYS A 41 -1.12 8.72 -16.42
N PRO A 42 -1.87 9.76 -16.04
CA PRO A 42 -1.79 10.21 -14.67
C PRO A 42 -2.17 8.98 -13.84
N THR A 43 -1.17 8.35 -13.22
CA THR A 43 -1.49 7.33 -12.24
C THR A 43 -2.30 8.08 -11.20
N HIS A 44 -3.52 7.62 -10.93
CA HIS A 44 -4.28 8.07 -9.77
C HIS A 44 -3.59 7.54 -8.51
N HIS A 45 -2.34 7.97 -8.28
CA HIS A 45 -1.71 7.87 -6.99
C HIS A 45 -2.59 8.70 -6.08
N LYS A 46 -3.18 8.04 -5.07
CA LYS A 46 -3.80 8.76 -3.95
C LYS A 46 -2.74 9.75 -3.45
N SER A 47 -3.15 10.99 -3.20
CA SER A 47 -2.21 12.04 -2.82
C SER A 47 -1.43 11.61 -1.58
N GLU A 48 -0.18 12.04 -1.48
CA GLU A 48 0.66 11.73 -0.31
C GLU A 48 -0.01 12.17 1.00
N ALA A 49 -0.80 13.25 0.95
CA ALA A 49 -1.63 13.69 2.07
C ALA A 49 -2.64 12.63 2.54
N THR A 50 -3.32 11.93 1.62
CA THR A 50 -4.27 10.88 2.02
C THR A 50 -3.56 9.65 2.59
N LYS A 51 -2.34 9.35 2.13
CA LYS A 51 -1.52 8.29 2.71
C LYS A 51 -1.13 8.62 4.15
N GLN A 52 -0.60 9.82 4.38
CA GLN A 52 -0.24 10.31 5.71
C GLN A 52 -1.43 10.26 6.67
N MET A 53 -2.60 10.72 6.22
CA MET A 53 -3.82 10.67 7.02
C MET A 53 -4.24 9.24 7.35
N ALA A 54 -4.09 8.29 6.42
CA ALA A 54 -4.38 6.87 6.65
C ALA A 54 -3.43 6.25 7.70
N ILE A 55 -2.16 6.64 7.68
CA ILE A 55 -1.16 6.17 8.65
C ILE A 55 -1.45 6.71 10.04
N ASN A 56 -1.77 8.00 10.16
CA ASN A 56 -2.12 8.59 11.46
C ASN A 56 -3.33 7.87 12.06
N MET A 57 -4.40 7.65 11.28
CA MET A 57 -5.55 6.87 11.77
C MET A 57 -5.19 5.45 12.19
N TYR A 58 -4.25 4.80 11.51
CA TYR A 58 -3.79 3.46 11.90
C TYR A 58 -3.03 3.48 13.24
N LEU A 59 -2.18 4.49 13.46
CA LEU A 59 -1.46 4.68 14.72
C LEU A 59 -2.41 5.00 15.89
N GLU A 60 -3.52 5.70 15.63
CA GLU A 60 -4.62 5.93 16.58
C GLU A 60 -5.46 4.67 16.86
N GLY A 61 -5.15 3.52 16.25
CA GLY A 61 -5.82 2.24 16.49
C GLY A 61 -7.05 1.97 15.61
N LEU A 62 -7.30 2.77 14.56
CA LEU A 62 -8.38 2.46 13.62
C LEU A 62 -8.02 1.25 12.74
N GLY A 63 -8.98 0.35 12.56
CA GLY A 63 -8.81 -0.79 11.66
C GLY A 63 -8.74 -0.40 10.18
N PHE A 64 -7.98 -1.15 9.37
CA PHE A 64 -7.80 -0.85 7.93
C PHE A 64 -9.12 -0.68 7.15
N ARG A 65 -10.17 -1.40 7.55
CA ARG A 65 -11.50 -1.30 6.93
C ARG A 65 -12.23 -0.01 7.26
N SER A 66 -12.13 0.49 8.50
CA SER A 66 -12.76 1.77 8.87
C SER A 66 -12.04 2.92 8.18
N ILE A 67 -10.70 2.90 8.17
CA ILE A 67 -9.87 3.89 7.48
C ILE A 67 -10.21 3.97 5.98
N GLY A 68 -10.35 2.80 5.32
CA GLY A 68 -10.74 2.76 3.91
C GLY A 68 -12.11 3.38 3.62
N ARG A 69 -13.09 3.20 4.53
CA ARG A 69 -14.41 3.83 4.43
C ARG A 69 -14.35 5.35 4.63
N ILE A 70 -13.54 5.82 5.60
CA ILE A 70 -13.38 7.25 5.91
C ILE A 70 -12.71 7.99 4.75
N LEU A 71 -11.64 7.42 4.18
CA LEU A 71 -10.82 8.07 3.15
C LEU A 71 -11.25 7.78 1.71
N GLY A 72 -12.25 6.90 1.50
CA GLY A 72 -12.64 6.45 0.17
C GLY A 72 -11.51 5.75 -0.58
N ILE A 73 -10.71 4.95 0.15
CA ILE A 73 -9.59 4.17 -0.38
C ILE A 73 -9.85 2.69 -0.12
N SER A 74 -9.42 1.81 -1.03
CA SER A 74 -9.46 0.38 -0.79
C SER A 74 -8.66 -0.01 0.46
N TYR A 75 -9.16 -0.98 1.22
CA TYR A 75 -8.46 -1.48 2.42
C TYR A 75 -7.02 -1.96 2.09
N GLY A 76 -6.81 -2.53 0.89
CA GLY A 76 -5.52 -3.03 0.46
C GLY A 76 -4.49 -1.91 0.29
N THR A 77 -4.92 -0.73 -0.14
CA THR A 77 -4.04 0.44 -0.21
C THR A 77 -3.65 0.92 1.19
N VAL A 78 -4.57 0.90 2.15
CA VAL A 78 -4.28 1.26 3.55
C VAL A 78 -3.29 0.25 4.17
N TYR A 79 -3.50 -1.04 3.91
CA TYR A 79 -2.61 -2.11 4.36
C TYR A 79 -1.18 -1.94 3.81
N GLN A 80 -1.04 -1.74 2.50
CA GLN A 80 0.24 -1.48 1.85
C GLN A 80 0.96 -0.26 2.46
N CYS A 81 0.19 0.78 2.82
CA CYS A 81 0.71 1.98 3.46
C CYS A 81 1.22 1.68 4.88
N GLY A 82 0.48 0.91 5.66
CA GLY A 82 0.88 0.50 7.01
C GLY A 82 2.11 -0.41 7.03
N GLU A 83 2.24 -1.33 6.07
CA GLU A 83 3.40 -2.24 5.94
C GLU A 83 4.69 -1.47 5.62
N GLN A 84 4.62 -0.51 4.69
CA GLN A 84 5.77 0.34 4.34
C GLN A 84 6.24 1.24 5.49
N HIS A 85 5.35 1.60 6.42
CA HIS A 85 5.67 2.44 7.58
C HIS A 85 6.30 1.67 8.75
N GLN A 86 5.88 0.43 8.99
CA GLN A 86 6.44 -0.40 10.08
C GLN A 86 7.95 -0.69 9.91
N ILE A 87 8.49 -0.56 8.70
CA ILE A 87 9.91 -0.80 8.39
C ILE A 87 10.82 0.39 8.79
N LYS A 88 10.26 1.57 9.11
CA LYS A 88 11.03 2.78 9.45
C LYS A 88 11.15 3.01 10.96
N GLN A 89 11.54 2.00 11.73
CA GLN A 89 11.88 2.23 13.14
C GLN A 89 13.16 3.08 13.23
N ASP A 90 13.08 4.19 13.97
CA ASP A 90 14.16 5.13 14.18
C ASP A 90 15.20 4.50 15.14
N SER A 91 16.39 4.20 14.62
CA SER A 91 17.37 3.31 15.27
C SER A 91 18.33 4.01 16.23
N ASN A 92 17.97 5.16 16.81
CA ASN A 92 18.98 6.05 17.41
C ASN A 92 18.68 6.58 18.82
N GLN A 93 17.82 5.90 19.58
CA GLN A 93 17.67 6.20 21.00
C GLN A 93 18.28 5.08 21.83
N ALA A 94 19.28 5.41 22.65
CA ALA A 94 19.80 4.50 23.65
C ALA A 94 18.73 4.32 24.72
N ILE A 95 18.05 3.17 24.72
CA ILE A 95 17.00 2.86 25.67
C ILE A 95 17.66 2.22 26.90
N ASP A 96 17.63 2.92 28.04
CA ASP A 96 18.33 2.53 29.27
C ASP A 96 17.53 1.51 30.11
N ILE A 97 16.18 1.59 30.08
CA ILE A 97 15.29 0.68 30.81
C ILE A 97 14.03 0.45 29.98
N VAL A 98 13.67 -0.81 29.71
CA VAL A 98 12.40 -1.21 29.08
C VAL A 98 11.64 -2.12 30.03
N GLU A 99 10.49 -1.66 30.49
CA GLU A 99 9.53 -2.49 31.23
C GLU A 99 8.58 -3.13 30.20
N LEU A 100 8.58 -4.46 30.12
CA LEU A 100 7.64 -5.19 29.26
C LEU A 100 6.37 -5.48 30.05
N ASP A 101 5.29 -4.79 29.71
CA ASP A 101 3.94 -5.19 30.12
C ASP A 101 3.43 -6.30 29.17
N GLU A 102 2.84 -7.36 29.71
CA GLU A 102 2.43 -8.54 28.91
C GLU A 102 1.28 -8.21 27.95
N ILE A 103 1.60 -7.99 26.68
CA ILE A 103 0.59 -7.80 25.63
C ILE A 103 0.06 -9.18 25.18
N HIS A 104 -1.10 -9.57 25.69
CA HIS A 104 -1.84 -10.74 25.19
C HIS A 104 -2.52 -10.43 23.86
N SER A 105 -1.87 -10.78 22.74
CA SER A 105 -2.48 -10.71 21.40
C SER A 105 -3.07 -12.07 20.99
N TYR A 106 -4.38 -12.13 20.77
CA TYR A 106 -5.04 -13.33 20.27
C TYR A 106 -4.91 -13.42 18.74
N THR A 107 -3.76 -13.92 18.27
CA THR A 107 -3.53 -14.17 16.85
C THR A 107 -4.18 -15.49 16.46
N LYS A 108 -5.23 -15.43 15.62
CA LYS A 108 -5.88 -16.63 15.06
C LYS A 108 -4.94 -17.33 14.07
N HIS A 109 -4.01 -18.14 14.56
CA HIS A 109 -3.35 -19.15 13.73
C HIS A 109 -4.36 -20.26 13.44
N LYS A 110 -4.88 -20.32 12.21
CA LYS A 110 -5.63 -21.50 11.75
C LYS A 110 -4.65 -22.67 11.60
N LYS A 111 -4.59 -23.52 12.62
CA LYS A 111 -4.04 -24.88 12.49
C LYS A 111 -5.18 -25.78 12.00
N THR A 112 -5.14 -26.15 10.73
CA THR A 112 -5.90 -27.30 10.21
C THR A 112 -4.85 -28.17 9.51
N LEU A 113 -4.64 -29.45 9.88
CA LEU A 113 -5.61 -30.50 10.21
C LEU A 113 -5.20 -31.39 11.42
N ALA A 114 -6.22 -31.98 12.05
CA ALA A 114 -6.26 -32.93 13.20
C ALA A 114 -6.28 -32.29 14.60
N GLY A 115 -7.37 -32.29 15.38
CA GLY A 115 -8.77 -32.70 15.22
C GLY A 115 -9.64 -31.97 16.28
N PRO A 116 -10.97 -32.08 16.26
CA PRO A 116 -11.85 -31.20 17.02
C PRO A 116 -12.08 -31.74 18.43
N ARG A 117 -11.64 -31.03 19.48
CA ARG A 117 -12.22 -31.22 20.82
C ARG A 117 -12.02 -29.99 21.71
N LEU A 118 -13.07 -29.18 21.80
CA LEU A 118 -13.83 -28.85 23.01
C LEU A 118 -14.46 -27.45 22.85
N PRO A 119 -15.77 -27.29 23.08
CA PRO A 119 -16.41 -26.00 23.19
C PRO A 119 -16.15 -25.43 24.60
N LEU A 120 -15.48 -24.29 24.69
CA LEU A 120 -15.49 -23.48 25.90
C LEU A 120 -16.67 -22.51 25.81
N THR A 121 -17.85 -22.97 26.22
CA THR A 121 -18.88 -22.07 26.71
C THR A 121 -18.62 -21.86 28.19
N GLU A 122 -18.25 -20.63 28.56
CA GLU A 122 -18.27 -20.19 29.95
C GLU A 122 -19.72 -20.23 30.45
N GLN A 123 -20.04 -21.16 31.36
CA GLN A 123 -21.22 -21.02 32.20
C GLN A 123 -20.87 -20.05 33.32
N GLN A 124 -21.55 -18.92 33.35
CA GLN A 124 -21.50 -17.99 34.48
C GLN A 124 -22.14 -18.67 35.70
N ASN A 125 -21.32 -18.95 36.71
CA ASN A 125 -21.81 -19.24 38.06
C ASN A 125 -22.51 -17.99 38.60
N LYS A 126 -23.82 -18.08 38.84
CA LYS A 126 -24.53 -17.16 39.74
C LYS A 126 -24.56 -17.79 41.13
N SER A 127 -24.03 -17.06 42.09
CA SER A 127 -24.22 -17.27 43.54
C SER A 127 -25.68 -17.11 43.93
#